data_AF-A0A495DJM9-F1
#
_entry.id   AF-A0A495DJM9-F1
#
_cell.length_a   1.000
_cell.length_b   1.000
_cell.length_c   1.000
_cell.angle_alpha   90.00
_cell.angle_beta   90.00
_cell.angle_gamma   90.00
#
_symmetry.space_group_name_H-M   'P 1'
#
loop_
_entity.id
_entity.type
_entity.pdbx_description
1 polymer ?
#
loop_
_entity_poly.entity_id
_entity_poly.type
_entity_poly.pdbx_seq_one_letter_code
_entity_poly.pdbx_strand_id
1 'polypeptide(L)'
;MTSSHTNNVILQSDDIQSIIYIDGTFVITDGQPYDSGPTPKNLGKGQWEITVNCGRKKSDPVADKFNGLCGGALHEYAPQGGGGGTPDQLNFMFGVQVTFANATPITLYLAQGSNSSHNNWWIGGQNVVNDGKPDLILISNNLPIQVMRLSGSVSEIVFETLATSVSKDKLATA
;
A
#
# COMPACT_ATOMS: atom_id res chain seq x y z
N MET A 1 -11.52 -10.16 25.66
CA MET A 1 -11.47 -11.19 24.61
C MET A 1 -11.03 -10.52 23.33
N THR A 2 -10.20 -11.18 22.53
CA THR A 2 -9.86 -10.74 21.18
C THR A 2 -10.86 -11.34 20.19
N SER A 3 -11.14 -10.64 19.09
CA SER A 3 -12.10 -11.07 18.06
C SER A 3 -11.49 -10.89 16.68
N SER A 4 -11.78 -11.83 15.78
CA SER A 4 -11.44 -11.68 14.36
C SER A 4 -12.41 -10.70 13.70
N HIS A 5 -11.90 -9.93 12.75
CA HIS A 5 -12.66 -9.01 11.93
C HIS A 5 -12.31 -9.24 10.46
N THR A 6 -13.29 -9.06 9.57
CA THR A 6 -13.02 -8.94 8.13
C THR A 6 -12.48 -7.55 7.84
N ASN A 7 -11.28 -7.49 7.27
CA ASN A 7 -10.59 -6.27 6.91
C ASN A 7 -10.41 -6.23 5.40
N ASN A 8 -11.04 -5.27 4.73
CA ASN A 8 -10.94 -5.12 3.28
C ASN A 8 -10.25 -3.80 2.93
N VAL A 9 -9.46 -3.84 1.85
CA VAL A 9 -8.96 -2.67 1.14
C VAL A 9 -9.11 -2.90 -0.36
N ILE A 10 -9.50 -1.85 -1.08
CA ILE A 10 -9.52 -1.85 -2.55
C ILE A 10 -8.27 -1.17 -3.07
N LEU A 11 -7.55 -1.84 -3.97
CA LEU A 11 -6.54 -1.22 -4.83
C LEU A 11 -7.18 -0.99 -6.20
N GLN A 12 -7.18 0.27 -6.66
CA GLN A 12 -7.90 0.70 -7.87
C GLN A 12 -6.94 1.28 -8.91
N SER A 13 -6.85 0.64 -10.07
CA SER A 13 -6.23 1.19 -11.28
C SER A 13 -6.59 0.35 -12.49
N ASP A 14 -6.82 0.98 -13.64
CA ASP A 14 -7.00 0.26 -14.91
C ASP A 14 -5.71 -0.45 -15.37
N ASP A 15 -4.55 -0.04 -14.83
CA ASP A 15 -3.24 -0.57 -15.21
C ASP A 15 -2.81 -1.78 -14.36
N ILE A 16 -3.50 -2.15 -13.27
CA ILE A 16 -3.15 -3.33 -12.46
C ILE A 16 -3.50 -4.62 -13.20
N GLN A 17 -2.50 -5.45 -13.45
CA GLN A 17 -2.64 -6.76 -14.08
C GLN A 17 -2.75 -7.90 -13.06
N SER A 18 -2.02 -7.81 -11.95
CA SER A 18 -2.08 -8.81 -10.88
C SER A 18 -1.66 -8.24 -9.53
N ILE A 19 -2.21 -8.82 -8.47
CA ILE A 19 -1.76 -8.64 -7.09
C ILE A 19 -1.58 -10.02 -6.47
N ILE A 20 -0.40 -10.28 -5.93
CA ILE A 20 -0.04 -11.53 -5.28
C ILE A 20 0.42 -11.22 -3.86
N TYR A 21 -0.19 -11.87 -2.87
CA TYR A 21 0.29 -11.79 -1.49
C TYR A 21 1.67 -12.45 -1.37
N ILE A 22 2.58 -11.81 -0.63
CA ILE A 22 3.92 -12.33 -0.36
C ILE A 22 3.89 -13.12 0.95
N ASP A 23 3.91 -14.45 0.86
CA ASP A 23 3.91 -15.33 2.03
C ASP A 23 5.02 -14.99 3.03
N GLY A 24 4.71 -15.10 4.32
CA GLY A 24 5.62 -14.79 5.42
C GLY A 24 5.80 -13.31 5.72
N THR A 25 5.15 -12.40 4.97
CA THR A 25 5.20 -10.96 5.27
C THR A 25 4.12 -10.51 6.24
N PHE A 26 3.06 -11.29 6.48
CA PHE A 26 2.01 -10.89 7.42
C PHE A 26 2.55 -10.77 8.85
N VAL A 27 2.32 -9.61 9.47
CA VAL A 27 2.64 -9.34 10.87
C VAL A 27 1.41 -8.74 11.53
N ILE A 28 1.03 -9.29 12.69
CA ILE A 28 -0.06 -8.79 13.52
C ILE A 28 0.43 -8.68 14.96
N THR A 29 -0.20 -7.81 15.73
CA THR A 29 0.06 -7.69 17.16
C THR A 29 -0.17 -8.99 17.91
N ASP A 30 0.79 -9.36 18.77
CA ASP A 30 0.75 -10.56 19.60
C ASP A 30 -0.58 -10.75 20.34
N GLY A 31 -1.07 -11.99 20.30
CA GLY A 31 -2.31 -12.43 20.94
C GLY A 31 -3.60 -12.09 20.17
N GLN A 32 -3.51 -11.43 19.00
CA GLN A 32 -4.66 -11.28 18.12
C GLN A 32 -4.94 -12.56 17.32
N PRO A 33 -6.22 -12.91 17.06
CA PRO A 33 -6.57 -14.01 16.18
C PRO A 33 -6.19 -13.70 14.74
N TYR A 34 -5.89 -14.75 13.99
CA TYR A 34 -5.57 -14.70 12.57
C TYR A 34 -6.03 -16.01 11.93
N ASP A 35 -6.92 -15.90 10.95
CA ASP A 35 -7.56 -17.07 10.34
C ASP A 35 -6.74 -17.57 9.13
N SER A 36 -6.40 -16.65 8.22
CA SER A 36 -5.67 -16.95 6.98
C SER A 36 -5.00 -15.69 6.41
N GLY A 37 -4.05 -15.91 5.49
CA GLY A 37 -3.31 -14.84 4.82
C GLY A 37 -4.20 -13.89 4.03
N PRO A 38 -3.68 -12.69 3.71
CA PRO A 38 -4.33 -11.76 2.79
C PRO A 38 -4.72 -12.43 1.48
N THR A 39 -5.96 -12.21 1.05
CA THR A 39 -6.52 -12.81 -0.17
C THR A 39 -6.87 -11.72 -1.18
N PRO A 40 -6.02 -11.47 -2.19
CA PRO A 40 -6.35 -10.59 -3.30
C PRO A 40 -7.41 -11.23 -4.21
N LYS A 41 -8.39 -10.42 -4.64
CA LYS A 41 -9.45 -10.81 -5.57
C LYS A 41 -9.69 -9.69 -6.57
N ASN A 42 -9.58 -10.03 -7.86
CA ASN A 42 -9.95 -9.12 -8.94
C ASN A 42 -11.48 -9.01 -9.03
N LEU A 43 -12.02 -7.80 -8.88
CA LEU A 43 -13.45 -7.50 -9.00
C LEU A 43 -13.85 -7.01 -10.41
N GLY A 44 -12.88 -6.86 -11.32
CA GLY A 44 -13.03 -6.24 -12.62
C GLY A 44 -12.93 -4.71 -12.57
N LYS A 45 -12.89 -4.05 -13.73
CA LYS A 45 -12.86 -2.58 -13.86
C LYS A 45 -11.75 -1.91 -13.03
N GLY A 46 -10.57 -2.54 -13.05
CA GLY A 46 -9.40 -2.04 -12.33
C GLY A 46 -9.46 -2.15 -10.80
N GLN A 47 -10.49 -2.77 -10.21
CA GLN A 47 -10.58 -2.93 -8.75
C GLN A 47 -10.10 -4.31 -8.29
N TRP A 48 -9.25 -4.29 -7.27
CA TRP A 48 -8.80 -5.48 -6.56
C TRP A 48 -9.09 -5.34 -5.07
N GLU A 49 -9.93 -6.21 -4.53
CA GLU A 49 -10.16 -6.28 -3.09
C GLU A 49 -9.15 -7.23 -2.45
N ILE A 50 -8.53 -6.81 -1.36
CA ILE A 50 -7.69 -7.67 -0.53
C ILE A 50 -8.39 -7.83 0.81
N THR A 51 -8.73 -9.08 1.16
CA THR A 51 -9.39 -9.42 2.42
C THR A 51 -8.40 -10.07 3.39
N VAL A 52 -8.42 -9.62 4.65
CA VAL A 52 -7.68 -10.21 5.77
C VAL A 52 -8.63 -10.45 6.93
N ASN A 53 -8.73 -11.69 7.40
CA ASN A 53 -9.54 -12.03 8.58
C ASN A 53 -8.62 -12.18 9.80
N CYS A 54 -8.60 -11.15 10.64
CA CYS A 54 -7.74 -11.10 11.81
C CYS A 54 -8.21 -10.06 12.85
N GLY A 55 -7.61 -10.10 14.02
CA GLY A 55 -7.86 -9.13 15.10
C GLY A 55 -7.27 -7.75 14.83
N ARG A 56 -7.62 -6.81 15.70
CA ARG A 56 -7.16 -5.41 15.63
C ARG A 56 -6.64 -4.98 16.98
N LYS A 57 -5.35 -4.67 17.04
CA LYS A 57 -4.73 -4.08 18.22
C LYS A 57 -3.53 -3.26 17.77
N LYS A 58 -3.56 -1.96 18.03
CA LYS A 58 -2.45 -1.05 17.76
C LYS A 58 -1.15 -1.54 18.43
N SER A 59 -0.05 -1.46 17.70
CA SER A 59 1.27 -1.92 18.13
C SER A 59 2.38 -1.17 17.41
N ASP A 60 3.30 -0.61 18.19
CA ASP A 60 4.49 0.08 17.70
C ASP A 60 5.39 -0.89 16.91
N PRO A 61 5.68 -2.14 17.38
CA PRO A 61 6.46 -3.10 16.61
C PRO A 61 5.94 -3.41 15.19
N VAL A 62 4.62 -3.38 14.98
CA VAL A 62 4.03 -3.58 13.65
C VAL A 62 4.29 -2.35 12.77
N ALA A 63 4.16 -1.16 13.34
CA ALA A 63 4.49 0.10 12.70
C ALA A 63 5.98 0.16 12.32
N ASP A 64 6.89 -0.08 13.27
CA ASP A 64 8.33 -0.07 13.02
C ASP A 64 8.74 -1.03 11.90
N LYS A 65 8.13 -2.22 11.86
CA LYS A 65 8.38 -3.20 10.80
C LYS A 65 7.90 -2.70 9.44
N PHE A 66 6.69 -2.16 9.37
CA PHE A 66 6.14 -1.57 8.15
C PHE A 66 7.04 -0.42 7.67
N ASN A 67 7.40 0.49 8.57
CA ASN A 67 8.18 1.69 8.26
C ASN A 67 9.57 1.33 7.71
N GLY A 68 10.25 0.40 8.38
CA GLY A 68 11.57 -0.08 7.97
C GLY A 68 11.57 -0.80 6.62
N LEU A 69 10.47 -1.47 6.26
CA LEU A 69 10.33 -2.11 4.94
C LEU A 69 9.99 -1.09 3.84
N CYS A 70 9.23 -0.05 4.17
CA CYS A 70 8.83 0.98 3.21
C CYS A 70 9.98 1.91 2.86
N GLY A 71 10.86 2.22 3.82
CA GLY A 71 11.93 3.20 3.67
C GLY A 71 11.70 4.49 4.47
N GLY A 72 10.68 4.53 5.34
CA GLY A 72 10.33 5.67 6.18
C GLY A 72 9.33 6.64 5.54
N ALA A 73 9.12 7.77 6.20
CA ALA A 73 8.03 8.73 5.95
C ALA A 73 7.82 9.17 4.49
N LEU A 74 8.89 9.26 3.69
CA LEU A 74 8.79 9.65 2.28
C LEU A 74 8.32 8.51 1.36
N HIS A 75 8.19 7.30 1.88
CA HIS A 75 7.82 6.09 1.16
C HIS A 75 6.53 5.46 1.71
N GLU A 76 5.78 6.24 2.49
CA GLU A 76 4.58 5.80 3.20
C GLU A 76 3.46 6.79 2.96
N TYR A 77 2.24 6.27 2.85
CA TYR A 77 1.06 7.08 2.61
C TYR A 77 -0.19 6.40 3.16
N ALA A 78 -1.10 7.19 3.72
CA ALA A 78 -2.48 6.78 3.93
C ALA A 78 -3.39 7.84 3.33
N PRO A 79 -4.29 7.49 2.39
CA PRO A 79 -5.19 8.45 1.74
C PRO A 79 -6.01 9.29 2.72
N GLN A 80 -6.37 8.70 3.87
CA GLN A 80 -7.08 9.39 4.92
C GLN A 80 -6.55 8.98 6.30
N GLY A 81 -6.39 9.98 7.19
CA GLY A 81 -5.99 9.77 8.57
C GLY A 81 -4.49 9.52 8.81
N GLY A 82 -3.63 9.66 7.79
CA GLY A 82 -2.17 9.52 7.92
C GLY A 82 -1.39 10.82 8.15
N GLY A 83 -2.00 11.99 7.93
CA GLY A 83 -1.37 13.28 8.22
C GLY A 83 -0.09 13.61 7.44
N GLY A 84 0.26 12.84 6.39
CA GLY A 84 1.47 13.06 5.58
C GLY A 84 2.78 12.62 6.23
N GLY A 85 2.75 11.64 7.14
CA GLY A 85 3.94 11.14 7.83
C GLY A 85 3.96 9.61 7.96
N THR A 86 4.61 9.14 9.02
CA THR A 86 4.79 7.72 9.35
C THR A 86 3.79 7.27 10.42
N PRO A 87 3.21 6.06 10.35
CA PRO A 87 2.38 5.54 11.43
C PRO A 87 3.22 5.16 12.65
N ASP A 88 2.80 5.63 13.83
CA ASP A 88 3.40 5.21 15.12
C ASP A 88 2.88 3.84 15.58
N GLN A 89 1.66 3.47 15.16
CA GLN A 89 1.00 2.24 15.58
C GLN A 89 0.12 1.67 14.48
N LEU A 90 0.26 0.36 14.24
CA LEU A 90 -0.55 -0.38 13.28
C LEU A 90 -1.17 -1.62 13.94
N ASN A 91 -2.29 -2.08 13.39
CA ASN A 91 -2.96 -3.31 13.81
C ASN A 91 -2.26 -4.55 13.24
N PHE A 92 -1.95 -4.50 11.95
CA PHE A 92 -1.25 -5.53 11.19
C PHE A 92 -0.69 -4.92 9.89
N MET A 93 0.23 -5.64 9.25
CA MET A 93 0.76 -5.34 7.91
C MET A 93 0.94 -6.61 7.08
N PHE A 94 1.04 -6.46 5.76
CA PHE A 94 1.46 -7.50 4.83
C PHE A 94 2.09 -6.90 3.56
N GLY A 95 2.88 -7.70 2.86
CA GLY A 95 3.45 -7.37 1.56
C GLY A 95 2.65 -7.98 0.41
N VAL A 96 2.56 -7.25 -0.68
CA VAL A 96 2.03 -7.72 -1.97
C VAL A 96 3.03 -7.41 -3.08
N GLN A 97 3.10 -8.27 -4.07
CA GLN A 97 3.69 -7.96 -5.36
C GLN A 97 2.56 -7.48 -6.28
N VAL A 98 2.70 -6.28 -6.83
CA VAL A 98 1.73 -5.69 -7.76
C VAL A 98 2.38 -5.58 -9.14
N THR A 99 1.73 -6.13 -10.15
CA THR A 99 2.15 -5.99 -11.54
C THR A 99 1.25 -4.97 -12.22
N PHE A 100 1.86 -3.88 -12.72
CA PHE A 100 1.20 -2.90 -13.56
C PHE A 100 1.57 -3.13 -15.03
N ALA A 101 0.73 -2.67 -15.96
CA ALA A 101 0.99 -2.75 -17.38
C ALA A 101 2.34 -2.11 -17.75
N ASN A 102 3.18 -2.84 -18.50
CA ASN A 102 4.49 -2.41 -19.01
C ASN A 102 5.57 -2.11 -17.95
N ALA A 103 5.32 -2.38 -16.66
CA ALA A 103 6.25 -2.15 -15.56
C ALA A 103 6.84 -3.46 -15.02
N THR A 104 8.02 -3.37 -14.40
CA THR A 104 8.54 -4.43 -13.53
C THR A 104 7.61 -4.58 -12.32
N PRO A 105 7.29 -5.82 -11.86
CA PRO A 105 6.50 -6.01 -10.65
C PRO A 105 7.13 -5.30 -9.45
N ILE A 106 6.30 -4.61 -8.68
CA ILE A 106 6.75 -3.84 -7.52
C ILE A 106 6.28 -4.51 -6.22
N THR A 107 7.11 -4.43 -5.19
CA THR A 107 6.70 -4.80 -3.83
C THR A 107 6.10 -3.60 -3.14
N LEU A 108 4.87 -3.74 -2.66
CA LEU A 108 4.17 -2.77 -1.84
C LEU A 108 3.79 -3.43 -0.51
N TYR A 109 3.87 -2.66 0.56
CA TYR A 109 3.38 -3.06 1.87
C TYR A 109 2.08 -2.34 2.15
N LEU A 110 1.11 -3.08 2.65
CA LEU A 110 -0.17 -2.57 3.11
C LEU A 110 -0.28 -2.80 4.60
N ALA A 111 -0.85 -1.85 5.31
CA ALA A 111 -1.09 -1.98 6.73
C ALA A 111 -2.39 -1.30 7.15
N GLN A 112 -3.01 -1.82 8.20
CA GLN A 112 -4.17 -1.18 8.79
C GLN A 112 -3.76 -0.46 10.07
N GLY A 113 -4.01 0.84 10.12
CA GLY A 113 -3.94 1.63 11.33
C GLY A 113 -5.33 1.86 11.93
N SER A 114 -5.37 2.73 12.94
CA SER A 114 -6.62 3.31 13.42
C SER A 114 -6.41 4.79 13.73
N ASN A 115 -7.30 5.63 13.19
CA ASN A 115 -7.49 7.00 13.64
C ASN A 115 -8.65 7.06 14.67
N SER A 116 -8.96 8.25 15.18
CA SER A 116 -9.91 8.45 16.28
C SER A 116 -11.32 7.90 16.03
N SER A 117 -11.76 7.78 14.78
CA SER A 117 -13.12 7.35 14.44
C SER A 117 -13.19 6.21 13.42
N HIS A 118 -12.09 5.87 12.75
CA HIS A 118 -12.06 4.86 11.69
C HIS A 118 -10.74 4.10 11.69
N ASN A 119 -10.76 2.86 11.20
CA ASN A 119 -9.53 2.23 10.73
C ASN A 119 -9.14 2.87 9.40
N ASN A 120 -7.85 3.04 9.16
CA ASN A 120 -7.34 3.55 7.89
C ASN A 120 -6.31 2.59 7.31
N TRP A 121 -6.21 2.58 5.98
CA TRP A 121 -5.21 1.79 5.27
C TRP A 121 -4.02 2.64 4.86
N TRP A 122 -2.85 2.06 5.08
CA TRP A 122 -1.55 2.57 4.72
C TRP A 122 -1.00 1.75 3.55
N ILE A 123 -0.24 2.42 2.69
CA ILE A 123 0.55 1.84 1.62
C ILE A 123 1.95 2.39 1.70
N GLY A 124 2.95 1.57 1.43
CA GLY A 124 4.32 2.02 1.30
C GLY A 124 5.20 1.05 0.54
N GLY A 125 6.44 1.47 0.30
CA GLY A 125 7.43 0.72 -0.47
C GLY A 125 8.38 1.66 -1.20
N GLN A 126 9.48 1.10 -1.68
CA GLN A 126 10.57 1.88 -2.31
C GLN A 126 10.10 2.68 -3.54
N ASN A 127 9.02 2.25 -4.19
CA ASN A 127 8.44 2.93 -5.35
C ASN A 127 7.44 4.04 -4.98
N VAL A 128 7.06 4.16 -3.71
CA VAL A 128 6.21 5.25 -3.21
C VAL A 128 7.11 6.45 -2.92
N VAL A 129 6.68 7.64 -3.35
CA VAL A 129 7.33 8.92 -3.06
C VAL A 129 6.27 9.86 -2.51
N ASN A 130 6.46 10.38 -1.30
CA ASN A 130 5.51 11.24 -0.62
C ASN A 130 6.21 12.50 -0.08
N ASP A 131 6.67 13.36 -0.99
CA ASP A 131 7.33 14.64 -0.70
C ASP A 131 6.33 15.81 -0.61
N GLY A 132 5.11 15.53 -0.14
CA GLY A 132 3.95 16.42 -0.19
C GLY A 132 3.01 16.11 -1.37
N LYS A 133 3.43 15.25 -2.30
CA LYS A 133 2.57 14.64 -3.33
C LYS A 133 2.79 13.13 -3.33
N PRO A 134 1.82 12.34 -2.86
CA PRO A 134 1.98 10.90 -2.79
C PRO A 134 1.86 10.32 -4.20
N ASP A 135 2.97 9.85 -4.73
CA ASP A 135 3.09 9.28 -6.07
C ASP A 135 3.68 7.86 -5.98
N LEU A 136 3.36 7.03 -6.96
CA LEU A 136 3.96 5.74 -7.21
C LEU A 136 4.75 5.81 -8.53
N ILE A 137 6.03 5.45 -8.47
CA ILE A 137 6.91 5.44 -9.64
C ILE A 137 6.97 4.02 -10.21
N LEU A 138 6.43 3.84 -11.41
CA LEU A 138 6.57 2.60 -12.15
C LEU A 138 7.91 2.60 -12.90
N ILE A 139 8.62 1.48 -12.79
CA ILE A 139 9.96 1.30 -13.35
C ILE A 139 9.93 0.13 -14.32
N SER A 140 10.68 0.24 -15.42
CA SER A 140 10.97 -0.87 -16.33
C SER A 140 12.42 -0.74 -16.81
N ASN A 141 13.16 -1.85 -16.84
CA ASN A 141 14.59 -1.86 -17.17
C ASN A 141 15.41 -0.81 -16.38
N ASN A 142 15.13 -0.69 -15.08
CA ASN A 142 15.76 0.28 -14.16
C ASN A 142 15.54 1.77 -14.51
N LEU A 143 14.57 2.09 -15.36
CA LEU A 143 14.20 3.46 -15.68
C LEU A 143 12.75 3.75 -15.26
N PRO A 144 12.45 4.93 -14.67
CA PRO A 144 11.07 5.38 -14.49
C PRO A 144 10.34 5.48 -15.82
N ILE A 145 9.15 4.88 -15.91
CA ILE A 145 8.33 4.89 -17.13
C ILE A 145 7.00 5.63 -16.95
N GLN A 146 6.49 5.71 -15.72
CA GLN A 146 5.19 6.30 -15.42
C GLN A 146 5.13 6.71 -13.95
N VAL A 147 4.39 7.79 -13.70
CA VAL A 147 4.08 8.27 -12.35
C VAL A 147 2.57 8.17 -12.17
N MET A 148 2.15 7.53 -11.08
CA MET A 148 0.74 7.43 -10.70
C MET A 148 0.52 8.20 -9.39
N ARG A 149 -0.47 9.10 -9.37
CA ARG A 149 -0.88 9.78 -8.15
C ARG A 149 -1.65 8.80 -7.25
N LEU A 150 -1.24 8.72 -5.99
CA LEU A 150 -1.95 7.99 -4.96
C LEU A 150 -3.06 8.87 -4.36
N SER A 151 -4.25 8.32 -4.25
CA SER A 151 -5.39 8.95 -3.56
C SER A 151 -6.31 7.88 -2.99
N GLY A 152 -7.51 8.25 -2.54
CA GLY A 152 -8.53 7.30 -2.09
C GLY A 152 -9.18 7.69 -0.76
N SER A 153 -9.53 6.68 0.03
CA SER A 153 -10.31 6.83 1.27
C SER A 153 -9.71 5.98 2.40
N VAL A 154 -10.45 5.83 3.51
CA VAL A 154 -10.06 4.94 4.61
C VAL A 154 -9.99 3.46 4.22
N SER A 155 -10.58 3.03 3.09
CA SER A 155 -10.68 1.63 2.65
C SER A 155 -10.34 1.41 1.16
N GLU A 156 -9.86 2.44 0.48
CA GLU A 156 -9.53 2.38 -0.95
C GLU A 156 -8.26 3.18 -1.20
N ILE A 157 -7.37 2.64 -2.02
CA ILE A 157 -6.18 3.30 -2.54
C ILE A 157 -6.28 3.28 -4.06
N VAL A 158 -6.28 4.47 -4.66
CA VAL A 158 -6.39 4.67 -6.10
C VAL A 158 -5.04 5.07 -6.66
N PHE A 159 -4.64 4.44 -7.76
CA PHE A 159 -3.46 4.79 -8.55
C PHE A 159 -3.93 5.46 -9.86
N GLU A 160 -3.88 6.79 -9.89
CA GLU A 160 -4.30 7.58 -11.05
C GLU A 160 -3.10 7.90 -11.93
N THR A 161 -3.14 7.44 -13.18
CA THR A 161 -2.10 7.78 -14.16
C THR A 161 -2.10 9.28 -14.42
N LEU A 162 -0.98 9.93 -14.10
CA LEU A 162 -0.79 11.32 -14.46
C LEU A 162 -0.50 11.39 -15.96
N ALA A 163 -1.29 12.18 -16.70
CA ALA A 163 -1.03 12.46 -18.10
C ALA A 163 0.45 12.88 -18.25
N THR A 164 1.19 12.15 -19.06
CA THR A 164 2.62 12.36 -19.25
C THR A 164 2.89 13.79 -19.73
N SER A 165 3.24 14.67 -18.81
CA SER A 165 3.94 15.91 -19.09
C SER A 165 5.46 15.67 -19.13
N VAL A 166 5.88 14.46 -19.50
CA VAL A 166 7.28 14.15 -19.74
C VAL A 166 7.56 14.42 -21.22
N SER A 167 7.80 15.69 -21.53
CA SER A 167 8.67 16.00 -22.67
C SER A 167 9.98 15.24 -22.45
N LYS A 168 10.48 14.56 -23.48
CA LYS A 168 11.71 13.73 -23.46
C LYS A 168 12.96 14.44 -22.90
N ASP A 169 12.90 15.74 -22.64
CA ASP A 169 14.02 16.57 -22.21
C ASP A 169 14.32 16.55 -20.69
N LYS A 170 13.48 15.95 -19.83
CA LYS A 170 13.74 15.91 -18.37
C LYS A 170 14.35 14.61 -17.83
N LEU A 171 14.52 13.58 -18.66
CA LEU A 171 15.10 12.29 -18.25
C LEU A 171 16.61 12.16 -18.56
N ALA A 172 17.24 13.21 -19.10
CA ALA A 172 18.64 13.19 -19.52
C ALA A 172 19.61 13.92 -18.58
N THR A 173 19.21 14.23 -17.34
CA THR A 173 20.13 14.89 -16.38
C THR A 173 19.82 14.48 -14.95
N ALA A 174 20.27 13.28 -14.59
CA ALA A 174 20.60 12.86 -13.23
C ALA A 174 21.73 11.84 -13.31
#